data_AF-A0A7R7WB54-F1
#
_entry.id   AF-A0A7R7WB54-F1
#
_cell.length_a   1.000
_cell.length_b   1.000
_cell.length_c   1.000
_cell.angle_alpha   90.00
_cell.angle_beta   90.00
_cell.angle_gamma   90.00
#
_symmetry.space_group_name_H-M   'P 1'
#
loop_
_entity.id
_entity.type
_entity.pdbx_description
1 polymer ?
#
loop_
_entity_poly.entity_id
_entity_poly.type
_entity_poly.pdbx_seq_one_letter_code
_entity_poly.pdbx_strand_id
1 'polypeptide(L)'
;MYAYTLMETSATTQEPIYGDGQADGTKGDKVTMHYKFDGSTGSYTQTVLINGKTASTLSTSDGKALGWGSAVEYAEDNCDTVGDHSWTNATIILDVADPNYINALAKGCGVSGNMSTSDSGKTWTVTTINIPEYSFPS
;
A
#
# COMPACT_ATOMS: atom_id res chain seq x y z
N MET A 1 -12.85 3.93 -1.54
CA MET A 1 -11.73 2.97 -1.57
C MET A 1 -11.71 2.24 -2.90
N TYR A 2 -10.57 2.28 -3.58
CA TYR A 2 -10.34 1.59 -4.85
C TYR A 2 -8.85 1.26 -5.02
N ALA A 3 -8.50 0.35 -5.93
CA ALA A 3 -7.12 0.11 -6.33
C ALA A 3 -6.73 1.10 -7.44
N TYR A 4 -5.51 1.63 -7.41
CA TYR A 4 -4.95 2.40 -8.52
C TYR A 4 -3.42 2.25 -8.57
N THR A 5 -2.81 2.66 -9.67
CA THR A 5 -1.36 2.83 -9.81
C THR A 5 -1.06 4.08 -10.61
N LEU A 6 0.15 4.61 -10.49
CA LEU A 6 0.69 5.61 -11.41
C LEU A 6 1.54 4.89 -12.45
N MET A 7 1.14 4.96 -13.72
CA MET A 7 1.91 4.42 -14.84
C MET A 7 2.88 5.49 -15.34
N GLU A 8 4.14 5.09 -15.55
CA GLU A 8 5.14 5.99 -16.13
C GLU A 8 4.82 6.26 -17.61
N THR A 9 4.67 7.53 -17.97
CA THR A 9 4.47 7.96 -19.36
C THR A 9 5.73 8.61 -19.94
N SER A 10 6.62 9.11 -19.08
CA SER A 10 7.98 9.54 -19.40
C SER A 10 8.82 9.58 -18.12
N ALA A 11 10.12 9.87 -18.25
CA ALA A 11 11.03 10.03 -17.12
C ALA A 11 10.59 11.07 -16.07
N THR A 12 9.65 11.97 -16.40
CA THR A 12 9.16 13.01 -15.49
C THR A 12 7.64 13.08 -15.41
N THR A 13 6.90 12.17 -16.04
CA THR A 13 5.43 12.21 -16.07
C THR A 13 4.83 10.84 -15.82
N GLN A 14 3.68 10.85 -15.17
CA GLN A 14 2.92 9.65 -14.84
C GLN A 14 1.44 9.92 -15.07
N GLU A 15 0.67 8.86 -15.30
CA GLU A 15 -0.79 8.93 -15.36
C GLU A 15 -1.43 7.87 -14.48
N PRO A 16 -2.57 8.18 -13.83
CA PRO A 16 -3.24 7.21 -12.98
C PRO A 16 -3.99 6.16 -13.80
N ILE A 17 -3.84 4.90 -13.42
CA ILE A 17 -4.68 3.79 -13.88
C ILE A 17 -5.51 3.31 -12.69
N TYR A 18 -6.83 3.30 -12.86
CA TYR A 18 -7.78 2.89 -11.84
C TYR A 18 -8.23 1.44 -12.03
N GLY A 19 -8.45 0.74 -10.93
CA GLY A 19 -9.06 -0.58 -10.91
C GLY A 19 -10.56 -0.54 -11.13
N ASP A 20 -11.10 -1.71 -11.47
CA ASP A 20 -12.53 -1.92 -11.58
C ASP A 20 -13.18 -1.94 -10.19
N GLY A 21 -14.24 -1.15 -10.03
CA GLY A 21 -15.02 -1.08 -8.80
C GLY A 21 -14.46 -0.11 -7.76
N GLN A 22 -15.36 0.35 -6.89
CA GLN A 22 -15.07 1.21 -5.76
C GLN A 22 -16.14 1.05 -4.68
N ALA A 23 -15.77 1.29 -3.43
CA ALA A 23 -16.72 1.38 -2.33
C ALA A 23 -16.21 2.33 -1.24
N ASP A 24 -17.12 3.00 -0.54
CA ASP A 24 -16.76 3.85 0.59
C ASP A 24 -16.43 3.02 1.82
N GLY A 25 -15.42 3.48 2.56
CA GLY A 25 -15.08 2.95 3.88
C GLY A 25 -15.65 3.87 4.96
N THR A 26 -15.93 3.29 6.12
CA THR A 26 -16.41 4.00 7.30
C THR A 26 -15.50 3.73 8.50
N LYS A 27 -15.61 4.54 9.54
CA LYS A 27 -14.80 4.39 10.76
C LYS A 27 -14.98 2.98 11.34
N GLY A 28 -13.85 2.29 11.54
CA GLY A 28 -13.81 0.93 12.09
C GLY A 28 -13.78 -0.18 11.03
N ASP A 29 -13.97 0.15 9.75
CA ASP A 29 -13.81 -0.83 8.68
C ASP A 29 -12.37 -1.31 8.57
N LYS A 30 -12.23 -2.62 8.30
CA LYS A 30 -10.92 -3.22 8.00
C LYS A 30 -10.70 -3.23 6.50
N VAL A 31 -9.71 -2.47 6.07
CA VAL A 31 -9.26 -2.47 4.67
C VAL A 31 -8.12 -3.46 4.52
N THR A 32 -8.18 -4.31 3.50
CA THR A 32 -7.10 -5.23 3.13
C THR A 32 -6.72 -4.99 1.69
N MET A 33 -5.43 -4.85 1.41
CA MET A 33 -4.89 -4.82 0.05
C MET A 33 -4.11 -6.11 -0.19
N HIS A 34 -4.52 -6.90 -1.18
CA HIS A 34 -3.67 -7.92 -1.76
C HIS A 34 -2.95 -7.32 -2.95
N TYR A 35 -1.62 -7.34 -2.94
CA TYR A 35 -0.79 -6.88 -4.07
C TYR A 35 0.14 -8.03 -4.45
N LYS A 36 -0.13 -8.70 -5.58
CA LYS A 36 0.51 -9.97 -5.92
C LYS A 36 1.06 -9.95 -7.34
N PHE A 37 2.34 -10.29 -7.47
CA PHE A 37 2.96 -10.58 -8.76
C PHE A 37 2.59 -11.99 -9.25
N ASP A 38 2.27 -12.10 -10.53
CA ASP A 38 2.10 -13.37 -11.24
C ASP A 38 3.21 -13.52 -12.29
N GLY A 39 4.15 -14.43 -12.03
CA GLY A 39 5.28 -14.68 -12.92
C GLY A 39 4.92 -15.28 -14.28
N SER A 40 3.69 -15.81 -14.46
CA SER A 40 3.24 -16.33 -15.74
C SER A 40 2.74 -15.24 -16.68
N THR A 41 2.16 -14.18 -16.13
CA THR A 41 1.62 -13.04 -16.88
C THR A 41 2.55 -11.83 -16.85
N GLY A 42 3.48 -11.78 -15.88
CA GLY A 42 4.33 -10.61 -15.63
C GLY A 42 3.59 -9.45 -14.98
N SER A 43 2.39 -9.68 -14.44
CA SER A 43 1.52 -8.63 -13.92
C SER A 43 1.43 -8.63 -12.40
N TYR A 44 1.23 -7.44 -11.83
CA TYR A 44 0.76 -7.26 -10.47
C TYR A 44 -0.77 -7.13 -10.46
N THR A 45 -1.42 -7.94 -9.64
CA THR A 45 -2.85 -7.78 -9.32
C THR A 45 -3.00 -7.19 -7.93
N GLN A 46 -3.71 -6.06 -7.87
CA GLN A 46 -4.17 -5.40 -6.66
C GLN A 46 -5.62 -5.78 -6.40
N THR A 47 -5.97 -6.13 -5.18
CA THR A 47 -7.36 -6.35 -4.76
C THR A 47 -7.58 -5.66 -3.42
N VAL A 48 -8.49 -4.68 -3.41
CA VAL A 48 -8.91 -3.98 -2.20
C VAL A 48 -10.16 -4.64 -1.66
N LEU A 49 -10.14 -4.96 -0.37
CA LEU A 49 -11.27 -5.51 0.36
C LEU A 49 -11.64 -4.59 1.52
N ILE A 50 -12.94 -4.43 1.76
CA ILE A 50 -13.50 -3.79 2.96
C ILE A 50 -14.25 -4.88 3.72
N ASN A 51 -13.84 -5.14 4.97
CA ASN A 51 -14.42 -6.19 5.82
C ASN A 51 -14.49 -7.56 5.13
N GLY A 52 -13.46 -7.90 4.35
CA GLY A 52 -13.36 -9.16 3.61
C GLY A 52 -14.18 -9.24 2.32
N LYS A 53 -14.84 -8.15 1.89
CA LYS A 53 -15.54 -8.07 0.60
C LYS A 53 -14.74 -7.25 -0.40
N THR A 54 -14.56 -7.77 -1.61
CA THR A 54 -13.88 -7.04 -2.69
C THR A 54 -14.61 -5.73 -3.00
N ALA A 55 -13.88 -4.62 -2.87
CA ALA A 55 -14.31 -3.28 -3.27
C ALA A 55 -13.76 -2.90 -4.65
N SER A 56 -12.52 -3.31 -4.97
CA SER A 56 -11.86 -2.95 -6.23
C SER A 56 -10.77 -3.94 -6.61
N THR A 57 -10.51 -4.10 -7.90
CA THR A 57 -9.40 -4.92 -8.43
C THR A 57 -8.72 -4.23 -9.61
N LEU A 58 -7.39 -4.26 -9.66
CA LEU A 58 -6.58 -3.75 -10.76
C LEU A 58 -5.52 -4.78 -11.12
N SER A 59 -5.32 -5.09 -12.41
CA SER A 59 -4.19 -5.89 -12.88
C SER A 59 -3.38 -5.08 -13.89
N THR A 60 -2.07 -4.99 -13.70
CA THR A 60 -1.16 -4.23 -14.55
C THR A 60 0.19 -4.93 -14.68
N SER A 61 0.79 -4.86 -15.86
CA SER A 61 2.18 -5.30 -16.10
C SER A 61 3.20 -4.19 -15.91
N ASP A 62 2.75 -3.00 -15.53
CA ASP A 62 3.62 -1.84 -15.35
C ASP A 62 4.23 -1.76 -13.94
N GLY A 63 5.46 -1.25 -13.87
CA GLY A 63 6.20 -1.06 -12.63
C GLY A 63 6.74 -2.36 -11.98
N LYS A 64 7.57 -2.16 -10.95
CA LYS A 64 8.04 -3.22 -10.05
C LYS A 64 7.96 -2.71 -8.61
N ALA A 65 7.35 -3.47 -7.71
CA ALA A 65 7.31 -3.11 -6.31
C ALA A 65 8.68 -3.32 -5.66
N LEU A 66 9.41 -2.23 -5.42
CA LEU A 66 10.77 -2.24 -4.86
C LEU A 66 10.83 -1.76 -3.40
N GLY A 67 9.72 -1.28 -2.85
CA GLY A 67 9.68 -0.76 -1.49
C GLY A 67 8.28 -0.78 -0.90
N TRP A 68 8.22 -0.51 0.39
CA TRP A 68 6.98 -0.43 1.14
C TRP A 68 7.05 0.71 2.15
N GLY A 69 5.99 1.51 2.22
CA GLY A 69 5.92 2.63 3.14
C GLY A 69 4.49 3.08 3.35
N SER A 70 4.34 4.05 4.24
CA SER A 70 3.05 4.70 4.49
C SER A 70 3.18 6.20 4.33
N ALA A 71 2.20 6.78 3.64
CA ALA A 71 2.01 8.21 3.51
C ALA A 71 0.52 8.53 3.68
N VAL A 72 0.23 9.72 4.18
CA VAL A 72 -1.11 10.30 4.13
C VAL A 72 -1.05 11.35 3.03
N GLU A 73 -1.66 11.04 1.90
CA GLU A 73 -1.65 11.88 0.70
C GLU A 73 -3.07 12.31 0.36
N TYR A 74 -3.20 13.43 -0.34
CA TYR A 74 -4.45 13.84 -0.94
C TYR A 74 -4.31 14.00 -2.44
N ALA A 75 -5.37 13.63 -3.15
CA ALA A 75 -5.49 13.84 -4.59
C ALA A 75 -6.31 15.10 -4.95
N GLU A 76 -7.01 15.73 -3.98
CA GLU A 76 -7.91 16.87 -4.20
C GLU A 76 -7.71 18.02 -3.19
N ASP A 77 -7.94 19.26 -3.63
CA ASP A 77 -7.63 20.51 -2.89
C ASP A 77 -8.47 20.77 -1.61
N ASN A 78 -9.34 19.85 -1.18
CA ASN A 78 -10.29 20.04 -0.08
C ASN A 78 -10.05 19.10 1.12
N CYS A 79 -8.79 18.76 1.39
CA CYS A 79 -8.47 17.81 2.44
C CYS A 79 -8.33 18.49 3.80
N ASP A 80 -9.23 18.12 4.71
CA ASP A 80 -9.19 18.49 6.12
C ASP A 80 -8.32 17.47 6.87
N THR A 81 -8.86 16.84 7.89
CA THR A 81 -8.12 15.96 8.80
C THR A 81 -8.36 14.50 8.45
N VAL A 82 -7.28 13.75 8.25
CA VAL A 82 -7.29 12.29 8.15
C VAL A 82 -7.07 11.72 9.54
N GLY A 83 -8.08 11.03 10.07
CA GLY A 83 -8.02 10.42 11.38
C GLY A 83 -6.89 9.40 11.53
N ASP A 84 -6.48 9.16 12.77
CA ASP A 84 -5.48 8.14 13.11
C ASP A 84 -5.90 6.75 12.62
N HIS A 85 -4.92 5.98 12.15
CA HIS A 85 -5.16 4.64 11.61
C HIS A 85 -3.91 3.78 11.72
N SER A 86 -4.01 2.51 11.33
CA SER A 86 -2.90 1.57 11.47
C SER A 86 -2.90 0.49 10.40
N TRP A 87 -1.70 0.10 9.97
CA TRP A 87 -1.50 -1.17 9.30
C TRP A 87 -1.36 -2.27 10.35
N THR A 88 -2.15 -3.33 10.24
CA THR A 88 -2.08 -4.47 11.17
C THR A 88 -1.94 -5.78 10.40
N ASN A 89 -1.15 -6.71 10.95
CA ASN A 89 -0.94 -8.05 10.39
C ASN A 89 -0.56 -8.04 8.89
N ALA A 90 0.28 -7.10 8.48
CA ALA A 90 0.75 -7.05 7.10
C ALA A 90 1.87 -8.07 6.88
N THR A 91 1.87 -8.71 5.72
CA THR A 91 2.91 -9.67 5.32
C THR A 91 3.40 -9.31 3.93
N ILE A 92 4.72 -9.21 3.79
CA ILE A 92 5.40 -8.96 2.52
C ILE A 92 6.26 -10.19 2.23
N ILE A 93 6.07 -10.80 1.06
CA ILE A 93 6.80 -12.00 0.63
C ILE A 93 7.57 -11.64 -0.63
N LEU A 94 8.89 -11.67 -0.55
CA LEU A 94 9.77 -11.36 -1.68
C LEU A 94 9.94 -12.58 -2.58
N ASP A 95 10.33 -12.38 -3.85
CA ASP A 95 10.66 -13.49 -4.76
C ASP A 95 12.03 -14.12 -4.43
N VAL A 96 12.98 -13.30 -3.99
CA VAL A 96 14.30 -13.65 -3.48
C VAL A 96 14.45 -13.08 -2.07
N ALA A 97 15.04 -13.85 -1.16
CA ALA A 97 15.28 -13.37 0.19
C ALA A 97 16.25 -12.19 0.19
N ASP A 98 15.86 -11.10 0.85
CA ASP A 98 16.72 -9.94 1.06
C ASP A 98 16.68 -9.52 2.53
N PRO A 99 17.73 -9.80 3.32
CA PRO A 99 17.79 -9.42 4.73
C PRO A 99 17.88 -7.91 4.94
N ASN A 100 18.21 -7.13 3.91
CA ASN A 100 18.34 -5.67 3.96
C ASN A 100 17.08 -4.93 3.53
N TYR A 101 16.01 -5.64 3.14
CA TYR A 101 14.76 -5.03 2.71
C TYR A 101 14.11 -4.15 3.78
N ILE A 102 14.47 -4.34 5.07
CA ILE A 102 14.12 -3.41 6.16
C ILE A 102 14.42 -1.95 5.85
N ASN A 103 15.47 -1.68 5.05
CA ASN A 103 15.88 -0.33 4.68
C ASN A 103 14.94 0.33 3.67
N ALA A 104 14.08 -0.45 3.02
CA ALA A 104 13.04 0.07 2.13
C ALA A 104 11.81 0.59 2.90
N LEU A 105 11.72 0.34 4.22
CA LEU A 105 10.64 0.87 5.06
C LEU A 105 10.75 2.39 5.22
N ALA A 106 9.93 3.12 4.48
CA ALA A 106 9.78 4.56 4.66
C ALA A 106 8.67 4.88 5.66
N LYS A 107 8.94 5.83 6.57
CA LYS A 107 8.00 6.29 7.60
C LYS A 107 7.90 7.82 7.56
N GLY A 108 6.67 8.32 7.46
CA GLY A 108 6.37 9.74 7.64
C GLY A 108 6.54 10.21 9.09
N CYS A 109 6.32 11.51 9.32
CA CYS A 109 6.40 12.11 10.65
C CYS A 109 5.42 11.43 11.63
N GLY A 110 5.91 11.07 12.82
CA GLY A 110 5.09 10.45 13.88
C GLY A 110 4.69 8.98 13.62
N VAL A 111 4.93 8.44 12.43
CA VAL A 111 4.65 7.03 12.12
C VAL A 111 5.57 6.12 12.93
N SER A 112 4.99 5.15 13.64
CA SER A 112 5.70 4.24 14.54
C SER A 112 5.45 2.77 14.19
N GLY A 113 6.32 1.89 14.69
CA GLY A 113 6.32 0.47 14.37
C GLY A 113 7.47 0.07 13.44
N ASN A 114 7.54 -1.23 13.15
CA ASN A 114 8.60 -1.82 12.34
C ASN A 114 8.14 -3.13 11.67
N MET A 115 8.99 -3.67 10.79
CA MET A 115 8.86 -5.02 10.26
C MET A 115 10.01 -5.92 10.69
N SER A 116 9.79 -7.23 10.69
CA SER A 116 10.77 -8.24 11.08
C SER A 116 10.69 -9.45 10.17
N THR A 117 11.77 -10.22 10.10
CA THR A 117 11.87 -11.45 9.33
C THR A 117 12.50 -12.55 10.18
N SER A 118 12.07 -13.79 9.97
CA SER A 118 12.61 -14.99 10.62
C SER A 118 13.20 -15.99 9.64
N ASP A 119 13.15 -15.70 8.34
CA ASP A 119 13.52 -16.59 7.23
C ASP A 119 14.53 -15.92 6.30
N SER A 120 15.49 -15.20 6.89
CA SER A 120 16.59 -14.53 6.20
C SER A 120 16.15 -13.44 5.21
N GLY A 121 14.97 -12.84 5.42
CA GLY A 121 14.46 -11.76 4.58
C GLY A 121 13.57 -12.21 3.43
N LYS A 122 13.07 -13.46 3.45
CA LYS A 122 12.09 -13.94 2.45
C LYS A 122 10.68 -13.45 2.75
N THR A 123 10.30 -13.46 4.03
CA THR A 123 9.02 -12.99 4.55
C THR A 123 9.26 -11.91 5.60
N TRP A 124 8.62 -10.77 5.40
CA TRP A 124 8.62 -9.65 6.33
C TRP A 124 7.23 -9.50 6.94
N THR A 125 7.16 -9.53 8.27
CA THR A 125 5.92 -9.40 9.03
C THR A 125 5.87 -8.04 9.71
N VAL A 126 4.75 -7.35 9.56
CA VAL A 126 4.38 -6.12 10.26
C VAL A 126 3.24 -6.45 11.22
N THR A 127 3.51 -6.44 12.51
CA THR A 127 2.44 -6.60 13.51
C THR A 127 1.54 -5.37 13.54
N THR A 128 2.14 -4.19 13.71
CA THR A 128 1.42 -2.91 13.72
C THR A 128 2.34 -1.78 13.29
N ILE A 129 1.90 -0.95 12.34
CA ILE A 129 2.39 0.40 12.12
C ILE A 129 1.28 1.36 12.51
N ASN A 130 1.55 2.27 13.45
CA ASN A 130 0.60 3.31 13.83
C ASN A 130 0.89 4.57 13.03
N ILE A 131 -0.17 5.17 12.49
CA ILE A 131 -0.13 6.41 11.73
C ILE A 131 -0.98 7.42 12.51
N PRO A 132 -0.37 8.51 13.02
CA PRO A 132 -1.13 9.51 13.76
C PRO A 132 -2.13 10.21 12.85
N GLU A 133 -3.11 10.85 13.46
CA GLU A 133 -3.96 11.82 12.78
C GLU A 133 -3.10 12.86 12.07
N TYR A 134 -3.53 13.25 10.87
CA TYR A 134 -2.84 14.24 10.08
C TYR A 134 -3.83 15.26 9.52
N SER A 135 -3.60 16.54 9.83
CA SER A 135 -4.33 17.66 9.25
C SER A 135 -3.46 18.35 8.21
N PHE A 136 -3.97 18.50 6.99
CA PHE A 136 -3.26 19.26 5.96
C PHE A 136 -3.24 20.75 6.32
N PRO A 137 -2.11 21.44 6.16
CA PRO A 137 -2.05 22.88 6.38
C PRO A 137 -2.96 23.60 5.36
N SER A 138 -3.77 24.53 5.88
CA SER A 138 -4.63 25.43 5.10
C SER A 138 -3.87 26.54 4.41
#